data_AF-A0A2T6A7D7-F1
#
_entry.id   AF-A0A2T6A7D7-F1
#
_cell.length_a   1.000
_cell.length_b   1.000
_cell.length_c   1.000
_cell.angle_alpha   90.00
_cell.angle_beta   90.00
_cell.angle_gamma   90.00
#
_symmetry.space_group_name_H-M   'P 1'
#
loop_
_entity.id
_entity.type
_entity.pdbx_description
1 polymer ?
#
loop_
_entity_poly.entity_id
_entity_poly.type
_entity_poly.pdbx_seq_one_letter_code
_entity_poly.pdbx_strand_id
1 'polypeptide(L)'
;MTSSEWTYQPSGLGLRSDEFSIQGSCRDDPRFFLRRDRYKLNALTDLNLGDISDENVVRFLAEFLAKSGGITGGKFEVVDIARRTDDHGLVTVIYDRTTKVLKQVMMEMGFSVKNAYLDDKMGRYNSVLVLEENIEQDCR
;
A
#
# COMPACT_ATOMS: atom_id res chain seq x y z
N MET A 1 4.76 -16.49 -15.40
CA MET A 1 5.81 -16.98 -14.49
C MET A 1 5.34 -16.80 -13.05
N THR A 2 5.07 -17.91 -12.37
CA THR A 2 4.88 -17.95 -10.91
C THR A 2 6.27 -18.14 -10.28
N SER A 3 6.70 -17.23 -9.42
CA SER A 3 7.93 -17.40 -8.64
C SER A 3 7.53 -17.64 -7.20
N SER A 4 7.74 -18.88 -6.72
CA SER A 4 7.54 -19.23 -5.32
C SER A 4 8.66 -18.71 -4.41
N GLU A 5 9.77 -18.25 -4.99
CA GLU A 5 10.93 -17.76 -4.27
C GLU A 5 10.96 -16.23 -4.17
N TRP A 6 11.47 -15.75 -3.04
CA TRP A 6 11.69 -14.32 -2.79
C TRP A 6 12.88 -13.82 -3.59
N THR A 7 12.65 -12.79 -4.41
CA THR A 7 13.71 -12.04 -5.09
C THR A 7 13.92 -10.70 -4.41
N TYR A 8 15.02 -10.58 -3.69
CA TYR A 8 15.34 -9.35 -2.96
C TYR A 8 16.02 -8.31 -3.83
N GLN A 9 15.50 -7.08 -3.76
CA GLN A 9 16.07 -5.90 -4.40
C GLN A 9 17.24 -5.35 -3.56
N PRO A 10 18.11 -4.50 -4.12
CA PRO A 10 19.20 -3.86 -3.38
C PRO A 10 18.73 -3.04 -2.16
N SER A 11 17.48 -2.57 -2.16
CA SER A 11 16.87 -1.88 -1.02
C SER A 11 16.66 -2.78 0.19
N GLY A 12 16.62 -4.10 0.02
CA GLY A 12 16.19 -5.05 1.05
C GLY A 12 14.73 -5.50 0.89
N LEU A 13 13.96 -4.94 -0.04
CA LEU A 13 12.61 -5.40 -0.37
C LEU A 13 12.67 -6.74 -1.13
N GLY A 14 12.11 -7.79 -0.54
CA GLY A 14 11.81 -9.06 -1.19
C GLY A 14 10.51 -8.98 -1.97
N LEU A 15 10.52 -9.45 -3.21
CA LEU A 15 9.32 -9.62 -4.02
C LEU A 15 9.08 -11.09 -4.32
N ARG A 16 7.82 -11.50 -4.20
CA ARG A 16 7.33 -12.81 -4.61
C ARG A 16 6.02 -12.63 -5.36
N SER A 17 5.71 -13.53 -6.29
CA SER A 17 4.42 -13.48 -6.95
C SER A 17 3.90 -14.85 -7.34
N ASP A 18 2.64 -15.09 -7.05
CA ASP A 18 1.90 -16.29 -7.43
C ASP A 18 0.89 -15.97 -8.54
N GLU A 19 -0.05 -16.89 -8.80
CA GLU A 19 -1.06 -16.73 -9.84
C GLU A 19 -2.01 -15.53 -9.58
N PHE A 20 -2.20 -15.16 -8.31
CA PHE A 20 -3.24 -14.21 -7.89
C PHE A 20 -2.68 -12.89 -7.36
N SER A 21 -1.48 -12.91 -6.79
CA SER A 21 -0.96 -11.79 -6.01
C SER A 21 0.53 -11.55 -6.19
N ILE A 22 0.91 -10.31 -5.93
CA ILE A 22 2.30 -9.87 -5.75
C ILE A 22 2.45 -9.55 -4.26
N GLN A 23 3.55 -10.02 -3.68
CA GLN A 23 3.82 -9.96 -2.25
C GLN A 23 5.18 -9.28 -2.04
N GLY A 24 5.24 -8.45 -1.00
CA GLY A 24 6.43 -7.74 -0.55
C GLY A 24 6.78 -8.15 0.87
N SER A 25 8.07 -8.30 1.17
CA SER A 25 8.57 -8.55 2.52
C SER A 25 9.91 -7.85 2.72
N CYS A 26 10.24 -7.43 3.93
CA CYS A 26 11.55 -6.86 4.24
C CYS A 26 12.51 -7.99 4.62
N ARG A 27 13.75 -7.95 4.09
CA ARG A 27 14.79 -8.92 4.45
C ARG A 27 15.09 -8.93 5.95
N ASP A 28 15.09 -7.75 6.56
CA ASP A 28 15.57 -7.54 7.93
C ASP A 28 14.44 -7.54 8.97
N ASP A 29 13.18 -7.35 8.56
CA ASP A 29 12.01 -7.54 9.42
C ASP A 29 10.92 -8.37 8.71
N PRO A 30 10.82 -9.67 9.02
CA PRO A 30 9.81 -10.56 8.46
C PRO A 30 8.35 -10.18 8.79
N ARG A 31 8.13 -9.29 9.77
CA ARG A 31 6.78 -8.79 10.09
C ARG A 31 6.30 -7.76 9.09
N PHE A 32 7.21 -7.10 8.38
CA PHE A 32 6.82 -6.24 7.27
C PHE A 32 6.32 -7.09 6.11
N PHE A 33 5.06 -6.86 5.72
CA PHE A 33 4.41 -7.63 4.67
C PHE A 33 3.46 -6.77 3.87
N LEU A 34 3.54 -6.91 2.55
CA LEU A 34 2.66 -6.26 1.59
C LEU A 34 2.01 -7.33 0.72
N ARG A 35 0.74 -7.17 0.40
CA ARG A 35 0.09 -7.98 -0.63
C ARG A 35 -0.82 -7.13 -1.50
N ARG A 36 -0.76 -7.41 -2.79
CA ARG A 36 -1.57 -6.78 -3.82
C ARG A 36 -2.08 -7.83 -4.80
N ASP A 37 -3.36 -7.75 -5.12
CA ASP A 37 -3.99 -8.59 -6.14
C ASP A 37 -3.53 -8.12 -7.53
N ARG A 38 -3.14 -9.06 -8.40
CA ARG A 38 -2.63 -8.77 -9.75
C ARG A 38 -3.66 -8.14 -10.67
N TYR A 39 -4.95 -8.35 -10.40
CA TYR A 39 -6.07 -7.82 -11.17
C TYR A 39 -6.68 -6.57 -10.53
N LYS A 40 -6.28 -6.21 -9.30
CA LYS A 40 -6.74 -5.00 -8.59
C LYS A 40 -5.56 -4.13 -8.20
N LEU A 41 -5.09 -3.37 -9.19
CA LEU A 41 -3.95 -2.49 -9.03
C LEU A 41 -4.20 -1.33 -8.04
N ASN A 42 -5.43 -0.96 -7.74
CA ASN A 42 -5.68 0.18 -6.86
C ASN A 42 -5.85 -0.17 -5.38
N ALA A 43 -5.41 -1.36 -4.97
CA ALA A 43 -5.55 -1.78 -3.58
C ALA A 43 -4.39 -2.65 -3.07
N LEU A 44 -4.02 -2.45 -1.81
CA LEU A 44 -3.33 -3.46 -1.02
C LEU A 44 -4.38 -4.27 -0.26
N THR A 45 -4.27 -5.59 -0.35
CA THR A 45 -5.17 -6.51 0.36
C THR A 45 -4.64 -6.87 1.73
N ASP A 46 -3.33 -6.77 1.94
CA ASP A 46 -2.69 -6.95 3.25
C ASP A 46 -1.56 -5.93 3.39
N LEU A 47 -1.51 -5.28 4.55
CA LEU A 47 -0.45 -4.34 4.92
C LEU A 47 -0.07 -4.58 6.38
N ASN A 48 1.18 -5.00 6.60
CA ASN A 48 1.80 -5.00 7.91
C ASN A 48 3.11 -4.22 7.81
N LEU A 49 3.24 -3.17 8.63
CA LEU A 49 4.39 -2.27 8.58
C LEU A 49 5.59 -2.79 9.40
N GLY A 50 5.40 -3.83 10.21
CA GLY A 50 6.41 -4.32 11.13
C GLY A 50 6.95 -3.22 12.04
N ASP A 51 8.21 -3.36 12.42
CA ASP A 51 8.99 -2.41 13.22
C ASP A 51 10.04 -1.72 12.34
N ILE A 52 9.57 -1.27 11.19
CA ILE A 52 10.34 -0.51 10.22
C ILE A 52 10.01 0.98 10.40
N SER A 53 11.03 1.83 10.30
CA SER A 53 10.85 3.28 10.31
C SER A 53 9.94 3.73 9.16
N ASP A 54 9.15 4.78 9.39
CA ASP A 54 8.23 5.31 8.38
C ASP A 54 8.94 5.63 7.05
N GLU A 55 10.17 6.15 7.08
CA GLU A 55 10.99 6.44 5.89
C GLU A 55 11.28 5.17 5.07
N ASN A 56 11.71 4.08 5.73
CA ASN A 56 11.98 2.82 5.05
C ASN A 56 10.68 2.16 4.56
N VAL A 57 9.60 2.26 5.33
CA VAL A 57 8.28 1.80 4.90
C VAL A 57 7.85 2.52 3.62
N VAL A 58 7.98 3.84 3.57
CA VAL A 58 7.63 4.65 2.40
C VAL A 58 8.44 4.21 1.19
N ARG A 59 9.77 4.10 1.34
CA ARG A 59 10.66 3.62 0.28
C ARG A 59 10.27 2.24 -0.24
N PHE A 60 10.05 1.28 0.66
CA PHE A 60 9.66 -0.08 0.29
C PHE A 60 8.29 -0.13 -0.37
N LEU A 61 7.34 0.66 0.11
CA LEU A 61 6.00 0.68 -0.45
C LEU A 61 6.00 1.32 -1.84
N ALA A 62 6.71 2.43 -2.04
CA ALA A 62 6.87 3.05 -3.35
C ALA A 62 7.52 2.09 -4.36
N GLU A 63 8.62 1.42 -3.97
CA GLU A 63 9.29 0.44 -4.82
C GLU A 63 8.39 -0.76 -5.13
N PHE A 64 7.66 -1.26 -4.13
CA PHE A 64 6.70 -2.35 -4.30
C PHE A 64 5.62 -1.98 -5.32
N LEU A 65 4.99 -0.81 -5.16
CA LEU A 65 3.91 -0.35 -6.03
C LEU A 65 4.40 -0.14 -7.46
N ALA A 66 5.58 0.44 -7.65
CA ALA A 66 6.20 0.59 -8.96
C ALA A 66 6.44 -0.76 -9.65
N LYS A 67 6.98 -1.75 -8.92
CA LYS A 67 7.27 -3.09 -9.45
C LYS A 67 6.04 -3.98 -9.59
N SER A 68 4.94 -3.64 -8.92
CA SER A 68 3.67 -4.39 -8.97
C SER A 68 2.64 -3.79 -9.94
N GLY A 69 3.06 -2.95 -10.88
CA GLY A 69 2.19 -2.41 -11.94
C GLY A 69 1.77 -0.94 -11.77
N GLY A 70 2.38 -0.19 -10.85
CA GLY A 70 2.13 1.24 -10.67
C GLY A 70 0.84 1.54 -9.91
N ILE A 71 0.22 2.70 -10.14
CA ILE A 71 -1.09 3.08 -9.59
C ILE A 71 -1.95 3.50 -10.78
N THR A 72 -3.20 3.02 -10.86
CA THR A 72 -4.03 3.18 -12.06
C THR A 72 -5.42 3.73 -11.72
N GLY A 73 -5.53 5.03 -11.47
CA GLY A 73 -6.81 5.72 -11.32
C GLY A 73 -6.84 6.69 -10.15
N GLY A 74 -8.01 7.31 -9.91
CA GLY A 74 -8.17 8.38 -8.93
C GLY A 74 -8.35 7.93 -7.47
N LYS A 75 -8.22 6.63 -7.17
CA LYS A 75 -8.38 6.10 -5.81
C LYS A 75 -7.35 5.00 -5.54
N PHE A 76 -6.80 4.99 -4.33
CA PHE A 76 -5.99 3.90 -3.79
C PHE A 76 -6.50 3.46 -2.42
N GLU A 77 -6.50 2.16 -2.16
CA GLU A 77 -7.08 1.57 -0.95
C GLU A 77 -6.14 0.60 -0.24
N VAL A 78 -6.17 0.59 1.09
CA VAL A 78 -5.62 -0.50 1.91
C VAL A 78 -6.77 -1.14 2.66
N VAL A 79 -6.99 -2.42 2.36
CA VAL A 79 -8.12 -3.19 2.86
C VAL A 79 -7.80 -3.79 4.23
N ASP A 80 -8.82 -3.89 5.08
CA ASP A 80 -8.80 -4.56 6.37
C ASP A 80 -7.68 -4.08 7.31
N ILE A 81 -7.55 -2.76 7.46
CA ILE A 81 -6.55 -2.18 8.38
C ILE A 81 -6.97 -2.34 9.84
N ALA A 82 -8.27 -2.44 10.13
CA ALA A 82 -8.80 -2.67 11.46
C ALA A 82 -10.21 -3.27 11.41
N ARG A 83 -10.67 -3.82 12.54
CA ARG A 83 -12.04 -4.33 12.70
C ARG A 83 -12.91 -3.32 13.40
N ARG A 84 -14.21 -3.37 13.13
CA ARG A 84 -15.21 -2.55 13.83
C ARG A 84 -15.30 -2.84 15.33
N THR A 85 -14.87 -4.04 15.75
CA THR A 85 -14.83 -4.46 17.15
C THR A 85 -13.57 -4.03 17.88
N ASP A 86 -12.57 -3.50 17.17
CA ASP A 86 -11.33 -3.05 17.79
C ASP A 86 -11.58 -1.77 18.60
N ASP A 87 -10.69 -1.49 19.54
CA ASP A 87 -10.73 -0.25 20.32
C ASP A 87 -10.64 0.96 19.38
N HIS A 88 -11.48 1.97 19.61
CA HIS A 88 -11.52 3.16 18.77
C HIS A 88 -10.16 3.87 18.71
N GLY A 89 -9.46 3.98 19.84
CA GLY A 89 -8.13 4.60 19.89
C GLY A 89 -7.12 3.83 19.04
N LEU A 90 -7.17 2.49 19.08
CA LEU A 90 -6.35 1.65 18.22
C LEU A 90 -6.67 1.86 16.73
N VAL A 91 -7.95 1.89 16.35
CA VAL A 91 -8.38 2.13 14.95
C VAL A 91 -7.83 3.47 14.45
N THR A 92 -7.97 4.54 15.25
CA THR A 92 -7.45 5.87 14.89
C THR A 92 -5.94 5.84 14.68
N VAL A 93 -5.17 5.23 15.60
CA VAL A 93 -3.70 5.13 15.49
C VAL A 93 -3.27 4.37 14.23
N ILE A 94 -3.93 3.24 13.93
CA ILE A 94 -3.62 2.46 12.72
C ILE A 94 -3.94 3.26 11.46
N TYR A 95 -5.12 3.90 11.42
CA TYR A 95 -5.54 4.71 10.28
C TYR A 95 -4.59 5.90 10.04
N ASP A 96 -4.22 6.64 11.09
CA ASP A 96 -3.37 7.82 10.99
C ASP A 96 -1.98 7.45 10.48
N ARG A 97 -1.37 6.40 11.04
CA ARG A 97 -0.05 5.91 10.58
C ARG A 97 -0.12 5.45 9.13
N THR A 98 -1.11 4.63 8.79
CA THR A 98 -1.30 4.09 7.44
C THR A 98 -1.50 5.22 6.43
N THR A 99 -2.38 6.17 6.73
CA THR A 99 -2.68 7.32 5.87
C THR A 99 -1.46 8.22 5.70
N LYS A 100 -0.71 8.51 6.78
CA LYS A 100 0.52 9.31 6.71
C LYS A 100 1.54 8.69 5.75
N VAL A 101 1.84 7.41 5.93
CA VAL A 101 2.77 6.66 5.07
C VAL A 101 2.29 6.67 3.63
N LEU A 102 1.03 6.33 3.38
CA LEU A 102 0.51 6.25 2.01
C LEU A 102 0.51 7.61 1.32
N LYS A 103 0.15 8.70 2.03
CA LYS A 103 0.23 10.06 1.45
C LYS A 103 1.65 10.38 1.00
N GLN A 104 2.65 10.05 1.82
CA GLN A 104 4.04 10.27 1.45
C GLN A 104 4.46 9.44 0.24
N VAL A 105 4.05 8.17 0.18
CA VAL A 105 4.30 7.30 -0.97
C VAL A 105 3.66 7.84 -2.25
N MET A 106 2.40 8.29 -2.19
CA MET A 106 1.72 8.86 -3.35
C MET A 106 2.47 10.10 -3.87
N MET A 107 2.90 10.99 -2.96
CA MET A 107 3.71 12.17 -3.33
C MET A 107 5.06 11.78 -3.95
N GLU A 108 5.78 10.80 -3.39
CA GLU A 108 7.05 10.31 -3.97
C GLU A 108 6.86 9.67 -5.35
N MET A 109 5.69 9.06 -5.59
CA MET A 109 5.31 8.51 -6.88
C MET A 109 4.72 9.54 -7.86
N GLY A 110 4.71 10.83 -7.48
CA GLY A 110 4.25 11.93 -8.34
C GLY A 110 2.73 12.14 -8.39
N PHE A 111 1.99 11.64 -7.39
CA PHE A 111 0.54 11.84 -7.27
C PHE A 111 0.22 12.83 -6.15
N SER A 112 -0.76 13.70 -6.40
CA SER A 112 -1.36 14.54 -5.36
C SER A 112 -2.53 13.83 -4.69
N VAL A 113 -2.63 13.95 -3.36
CA VAL A 113 -3.73 13.35 -2.58
C VAL A 113 -4.76 14.43 -2.24
N LYS A 114 -5.95 14.31 -2.82
CA LYS A 114 -7.08 15.21 -2.59
C LYS A 114 -7.74 14.98 -1.24
N ASN A 115 -7.96 13.72 -0.88
CA ASN A 115 -8.65 13.34 0.35
C ASN A 115 -8.14 11.99 0.87
N ALA A 116 -8.29 11.77 2.17
CA ALA A 116 -8.14 10.46 2.78
C ALA A 116 -9.27 10.25 3.79
N TYR A 117 -9.85 9.06 3.81
CA TYR A 117 -10.92 8.73 4.75
C TYR A 117 -10.91 7.24 5.11
N LEU A 118 -11.57 6.92 6.22
CA LEU A 118 -11.82 5.56 6.66
C LEU A 118 -13.16 5.07 6.06
N ASP A 119 -13.15 3.92 5.40
CA ASP A 119 -14.34 3.32 4.79
C ASP A 119 -14.74 2.07 5.59
N ASP A 120 -15.96 2.04 6.14
CA ASP A 120 -16.51 0.87 6.84
C ASP A 120 -17.21 -0.06 5.85
N LYS A 121 -16.63 -1.23 5.62
CA LYS A 121 -17.19 -2.27 4.75
C LYS A 121 -17.18 -3.61 5.44
N MET A 122 -18.37 -4.22 5.53
CA MET A 122 -18.55 -5.57 6.07
C MET A 122 -17.94 -5.77 7.47
N GLY A 123 -17.97 -4.72 8.29
CA GLY A 123 -17.42 -4.74 9.66
C GLY A 123 -15.89 -4.60 9.73
N ARG A 124 -15.24 -4.25 8.62
CA ARG A 124 -13.82 -3.90 8.53
C ARG A 124 -13.65 -2.46 8.09
N TYR A 125 -12.59 -1.85 8.57
CA TYR A 125 -12.18 -0.52 8.14
C TYR A 125 -11.08 -0.61 7.10
N ASN A 126 -11.27 0.12 6.01
CA ASN A 126 -10.28 0.29 4.94
C ASN A 126 -9.78 1.73 4.95
N SER A 127 -8.49 1.93 4.68
CA SER A 127 -7.92 3.26 4.44
C SER A 127 -8.03 3.59 2.97
N VAL A 128 -8.72 4.69 2.64
CA VAL A 128 -8.92 5.13 1.25
C VAL A 128 -8.25 6.47 1.03
N LEU A 129 -7.49 6.58 -0.06
CA LEU A 129 -6.96 7.83 -0.61
C LEU A 129 -7.65 8.14 -1.92
N VAL A 130 -8.10 9.37 -2.07
CA VAL A 130 -8.56 9.93 -3.32
C VAL A 130 -7.42 10.76 -3.89
N LEU A 131 -6.95 10.39 -5.06
CA LEU A 131 -5.90 11.09 -5.78
C LEU A 131 -6.55 12.19 -6.61
N GLU A 132 -5.82 13.29 -6.82
CA GLU A 132 -6.21 14.25 -7.84
C GLU A 132 -6.08 13.59 -9.21
N GLU A 133 -7.05 13.86 -10.09
CA GLU A 133 -6.87 13.54 -11.49
C GLU A 133 -5.71 14.38 -12.00
N ASN A 134 -4.63 13.74 -12.47
CA ASN A 134 -3.58 14.43 -13.19
C ASN A 134 -4.19 14.94 -14.51
N ILE A 135 -4.71 16.18 -14.49
CA ILE A 135 -5.12 16.89 -15.70
C ILE A 135 -3.85 17.44 -16.35
N GLU A 136 -3.02 16.58 -16.96
CA GLU A 136 -1.86 16.95 -17.78
C GLU A 136 -1.33 15.65 -18.45
N GLN A 137 -1.20 15.45 -19.77
CA GLN A 137 -1.34 16.30 -20.96
C GLN A 137 -1.72 15.43 -22.18
N ASP A 138 -2.98 15.51 -22.65
CA ASP A 138 -3.29 15.29 -24.07
C ASP A 138 -3.10 16.63 -24.79
N CYS A 139 -1.83 17.01 -24.98
CA CYS A 139 -1.42 18.13 -25.81
C CYS A 139 -0.16 17.76 -26.58
N ARG A 140 -0.28 16.84 -27.54
CA ARG A 140 0.16 16.97 -28.95
C ARG A 140 0.16 15.63 -29.68
#